data_AF-A0A3G2RZ34-F1
#
_entry.id   AF-A0A3G2RZ34-F1
#
_cell.length_a   1.000
_cell.length_b   1.000
_cell.length_c   1.000
_cell.angle_alpha   90.00
_cell.angle_beta   90.00
_cell.angle_gamma   90.00
#
_symmetry.space_group_name_H-M   'P 1'
#
loop_
_entity.id
_entity.type
_entity.pdbx_description
1 polymer ?
#
loop_
_entity_poly.entity_id
_entity_poly.type
_entity_poly.pdbx_seq_one_letter_code
_entity_poly.pdbx_strand_id
1 'polypeptide(L)'
;MSVNPVLLLVSQADTLANEFRSAYEHTLPAIDALEQLPYNEAHVEACMDVLRQGLASMEQSTSKMMNMLYEVDVYMTPSSVQNAAGFNPQEALTHVSDLFHSYQAELLAKRETLADYTCEDISLPEFTTQWRTLEAVQQGQQQGMDDLADLLAKFG
;
A
#
# COMPACT_ATOMS: atom_id res chain seq x y z
N MET A 1 8.50 -6.04 -31.43
CA MET A 1 9.19 -5.45 -30.25
C MET A 1 8.60 -6.10 -29.02
N SER A 2 9.34 -7.00 -28.37
CA SER A 2 8.91 -7.67 -27.13
C SER A 2 9.02 -6.68 -25.98
N VAL A 3 7.89 -6.13 -25.54
CA VAL A 3 7.81 -5.29 -24.34
C VAL A 3 8.16 -6.19 -23.16
N ASN A 4 9.13 -5.78 -22.34
CA ASN A 4 9.52 -6.56 -21.15
C ASN A 4 8.32 -6.60 -20.20
N PRO A 5 7.69 -7.77 -19.96
CA PRO A 5 6.49 -7.89 -19.14
C PRO A 5 6.73 -7.42 -17.70
N VAL A 6 7.96 -7.50 -17.21
CA VAL A 6 8.34 -7.02 -15.87
C VAL A 6 8.30 -5.50 -15.78
N LEU A 7 8.71 -4.78 -16.82
CA LEU A 7 8.66 -3.30 -16.82
C LEU A 7 7.22 -2.78 -16.79
N LEU A 8 6.30 -3.48 -17.45
CA LEU A 8 4.86 -3.16 -17.39
C LEU A 8 4.30 -3.40 -15.98
N LEU A 9 4.67 -4.51 -15.34
CA LEU A 9 4.26 -4.82 -13.97
C LEU A 9 4.76 -3.80 -12.95
N VAL A 10 6.04 -3.42 -13.04
CA VAL A 10 6.62 -2.39 -12.15
C VAL A 10 5.92 -1.05 -12.35
N SER A 11 5.70 -0.64 -13.60
CA SER A 11 4.99 0.63 -13.88
C SER A 11 3.55 0.62 -13.37
N GLN A 12 2.86 -0.52 -13.43
CA GLN A 12 1.51 -0.66 -12.87
C GLN A 12 1.53 -0.67 -11.33
N ALA A 13 2.48 -1.39 -10.72
CA ALA A 13 2.70 -1.39 -9.28
C ALA A 13 2.92 0.04 -8.74
N ASP A 14 3.79 0.81 -9.40
CA ASP A 14 4.08 2.21 -9.04
C ASP A 14 2.83 3.09 -9.17
N THR A 15 2.03 2.89 -10.23
CA THR A 15 0.78 3.64 -10.42
C THR A 15 -0.18 3.37 -9.27
N LEU A 16 -0.37 2.10 -8.90
CA LEU A 16 -1.26 1.70 -7.82
C LEU A 16 -0.75 2.18 -6.44
N ALA A 17 0.57 2.14 -6.23
CA ALA A 17 1.19 2.68 -5.02
C ALA A 17 0.94 4.19 -4.88
N ASN A 18 1.03 4.94 -5.99
CA ASN A 18 0.71 6.36 -6.01
C ASN A 18 -0.79 6.61 -5.82
N GLU A 19 -1.67 5.79 -6.40
CA GLU A 19 -3.13 5.87 -6.16
C GLU A 19 -3.43 5.66 -4.66
N PHE A 20 -2.85 4.64 -4.03
CA PHE A 20 -2.99 4.38 -2.60
C PHE A 20 -2.52 5.58 -1.76
N ARG A 21 -1.30 6.07 -2.02
CA ARG A 21 -0.73 7.20 -1.28
C ARG A 21 -1.55 8.47 -1.46
N SER A 22 -2.01 8.75 -2.68
CA SER A 22 -2.87 9.90 -2.94
C SER A 22 -4.18 9.77 -2.17
N ALA A 23 -4.85 8.61 -2.21
CA ALA A 23 -6.06 8.37 -1.43
C ALA A 23 -5.84 8.59 0.08
N TYR A 24 -4.71 8.13 0.61
CA TYR A 24 -4.30 8.39 1.98
C TYR A 24 -4.09 9.89 2.27
N GLU A 25 -3.36 10.61 1.42
CA GLU A 25 -3.09 12.04 1.61
C GLU A 25 -4.38 12.88 1.62
N HIS A 26 -5.41 12.48 0.86
CA HIS A 26 -6.73 13.12 0.89
C HIS A 26 -7.45 12.98 2.24
N THR A 27 -7.06 12.03 3.09
CA THR A 27 -7.63 11.86 4.43
C THR A 27 -7.01 12.78 5.47
N LEU A 28 -5.77 13.25 5.26
CA LEU A 28 -5.03 14.04 6.26
C LEU A 28 -5.72 15.36 6.64
N PRO A 29 -6.32 16.12 5.72
CA PRO A 29 -7.07 17.32 6.08
C PRO A 29 -8.26 17.03 7.01
N ALA A 30 -8.89 15.85 6.90
CA ALA A 30 -9.98 15.47 7.79
C ALA A 30 -9.46 15.17 9.20
N ILE A 31 -8.27 14.57 9.33
CA ILE A 31 -7.58 14.41 10.61
C ILE A 31 -7.24 15.76 11.23
N ASP A 32 -6.65 16.68 10.45
CA ASP A 32 -6.36 18.04 10.91
C ASP A 32 -7.61 18.77 11.40
N ALA A 33 -8.75 18.55 10.72
CA ALA A 33 -10.03 19.14 11.08
C ALA A 33 -10.63 18.54 12.36
N LEU A 34 -10.47 17.23 12.59
CA LEU A 34 -10.91 16.57 13.82
C LEU A 34 -10.20 17.13 15.07
N GLU A 35 -8.94 17.57 14.94
CA GLU A 35 -8.16 18.15 16.03
C GLU A 35 -8.53 19.61 16.37
N GLN A 36 -9.34 20.28 15.55
CA GLN A 36 -9.72 21.68 15.75
C GLN A 36 -10.98 21.85 16.62
N LEU A 37 -11.00 22.90 17.44
CA LEU A 37 -12.16 23.31 18.25
C LEU A 37 -13.01 24.36 17.49
N PRO A 38 -14.36 24.36 17.60
CA PRO A 38 -15.18 23.59 18.54
C PRO A 38 -15.83 22.35 17.90
N TYR A 39 -16.00 21.32 18.73
CA TYR A 39 -16.72 20.10 18.38
C TYR A 39 -18.10 20.41 17.78
N ASN A 40 -18.31 19.96 16.54
CA ASN A 40 -19.59 19.99 15.85
C ASN A 40 -19.81 18.58 15.28
N GLU A 41 -20.85 17.91 15.76
CA GLU A 41 -21.19 16.53 15.39
C GLU A 41 -21.32 16.36 13.86
N ALA A 42 -21.91 17.34 13.17
CA ALA A 42 -22.03 17.30 11.71
C ALA A 42 -20.67 17.45 11.00
N HIS A 43 -19.72 18.14 11.63
CA HIS A 43 -18.36 18.28 11.10
C HIS A 43 -17.54 17.02 11.34
N VAL A 44 -17.69 16.40 12.52
CA VAL A 44 -17.06 15.11 12.85
C VAL A 44 -17.55 14.04 11.89
N GLU A 45 -18.86 13.93 11.66
CA GLU A 45 -19.40 12.93 10.72
C GLU A 45 -18.89 13.17 9.29
N ALA A 46 -18.81 14.43 8.84
CA ALA A 46 -18.24 14.76 7.53
C ALA A 46 -16.76 14.35 7.43
N CYS A 47 -15.96 14.54 8.49
CA CYS A 47 -14.58 14.06 8.53
C CYS A 47 -14.54 12.53 8.48
N MET A 48 -15.37 11.83 9.26
CA MET A 48 -15.45 10.37 9.24
C MET A 48 -15.80 9.81 7.86
N ASP A 49 -16.73 10.46 7.15
CA ASP A 49 -17.08 10.08 5.78
C ASP A 49 -15.88 10.23 4.82
N VAL A 50 -15.08 11.28 4.96
CA VAL A 50 -13.83 11.43 4.18
C VAL A 50 -12.85 10.30 4.49
N LEU A 51 -12.70 9.91 5.77
CA LEU A 51 -11.83 8.80 6.15
C LEU A 51 -12.31 7.47 5.57
N ARG A 52 -13.62 7.18 5.65
CA ARG A 52 -14.24 5.97 5.07
C ARG A 52 -14.07 5.93 3.55
N GLN A 53 -14.23 7.06 2.87
CA GLN A 53 -14.01 7.16 1.42
C GLN A 53 -12.54 6.97 1.04
N GLY A 54 -11.61 7.50 1.85
CA GLY A 54 -10.18 7.26 1.70
C GLY A 54 -9.84 5.77 1.84
N LEU A 55 -10.36 5.10 2.87
CA LEU A 55 -10.21 3.65 3.07
C LEU A 55 -10.77 2.83 1.90
N ALA A 56 -11.95 3.19 1.37
CA ALA A 56 -12.53 2.52 0.22
C ALA A 56 -11.65 2.69 -1.05
N SER A 57 -11.08 3.88 -1.24
CA SER A 57 -10.18 4.17 -2.36
C SER A 57 -8.85 3.41 -2.23
N MET A 58 -8.28 3.36 -1.02
CA MET A 58 -7.09 2.55 -0.71
C MET A 58 -7.36 1.05 -0.95
N GLU A 59 -8.51 0.53 -0.51
CA GLU A 59 -8.93 -0.85 -0.77
C GLU A 59 -9.04 -1.17 -2.26
N GLN A 60 -9.55 -0.23 -3.07
CA GLN A 60 -9.63 -0.41 -4.51
C GLN A 60 -8.22 -0.59 -5.11
N SER A 61 -7.26 0.23 -4.70
CA SER A 61 -5.87 0.13 -5.14
C SER A 61 -5.24 -1.21 -4.71
N THR A 62 -5.39 -1.59 -3.44
CA THR A 62 -4.87 -2.87 -2.92
C THR A 62 -5.51 -4.06 -3.62
N SER A 63 -6.81 -4.02 -3.93
CA SER A 63 -7.49 -5.09 -4.67
C SER A 63 -6.93 -5.25 -6.08
N LYS A 64 -6.65 -4.14 -6.78
CA LYS A 64 -5.98 -4.18 -8.09
C LYS A 64 -4.55 -4.75 -7.99
N MET A 65 -3.80 -4.37 -6.95
CA MET A 65 -2.46 -4.91 -6.69
C MET A 65 -2.50 -6.44 -6.52
N MET A 66 -3.45 -6.96 -5.73
CA MET A 66 -3.60 -8.39 -5.51
C MET A 66 -4.05 -9.14 -6.77
N ASN A 67 -4.98 -8.57 -7.54
CA ASN A 67 -5.37 -9.13 -8.84
C ASN A 67 -4.17 -9.23 -9.79
N MET A 68 -3.26 -8.26 -9.76
CA MET A 68 -2.04 -8.31 -10.57
C MET A 68 -1.14 -9.48 -10.18
N LEU A 69 -0.99 -9.81 -8.88
CA LEU A 69 -0.23 -11.00 -8.46
C LEU A 69 -0.85 -12.29 -9.00
N TYR A 70 -2.19 -12.41 -8.96
CA TYR A 70 -2.89 -13.56 -9.53
C TYR A 70 -2.67 -13.68 -11.03
N GLU A 71 -2.77 -12.58 -11.78
CA GLU A 71 -2.51 -12.60 -13.22
C GLU A 71 -1.09 -13.05 -13.54
N VAL A 72 -0.10 -12.57 -12.77
CA VAL A 72 1.29 -12.92 -13.02
C VAL A 72 1.62 -14.37 -12.64
N ASP A 73 1.05 -14.90 -11.56
CA ASP A 73 1.22 -16.31 -11.19
C ASP A 73 0.71 -17.23 -12.32
N VAL A 74 -0.39 -16.86 -12.97
CA VAL A 74 -0.90 -17.56 -14.16
C VAL A 74 0.08 -17.49 -15.33
N TYR A 75 0.71 -16.34 -15.61
CA TYR A 75 1.71 -16.20 -16.69
C TYR A 75 3.06 -16.88 -16.39
N MET A 76 3.37 -17.13 -15.12
CA MET A 76 4.59 -17.80 -14.65
C MET A 76 4.47 -19.32 -14.59
N THR A 77 3.31 -19.90 -14.93
CA THR A 77 3.21 -21.36 -15.11
C THR A 77 4.24 -21.86 -16.12
N PRO A 78 4.93 -22.98 -15.82
CA PRO A 78 6.25 -23.31 -16.35
C PRO A 78 6.20 -23.74 -17.82
N SER A 79 6.09 -22.76 -18.71
CA SER A 79 6.27 -22.96 -20.15
C SER A 79 6.41 -21.60 -20.83
N SER A 80 7.63 -21.02 -20.83
CA SER A 80 8.28 -20.48 -22.06
C SER A 80 9.28 -19.33 -21.87
N VAL A 81 9.46 -18.74 -20.69
CA VAL A 81 10.39 -17.59 -20.55
C VAL A 81 11.70 -18.02 -19.89
N GLN A 82 12.54 -18.73 -20.66
CA GLN A 82 13.93 -18.98 -20.27
C GLN A 82 14.75 -17.69 -20.42
N ASN A 83 15.29 -17.22 -19.29
CA ASN A 83 16.60 -16.55 -19.15
C ASN A 83 17.01 -15.61 -20.30
N ALA A 84 16.31 -14.51 -20.49
CA ALA A 84 16.90 -13.36 -21.15
C ALA A 84 17.61 -12.48 -20.10
N ALA A 85 18.94 -12.48 -20.14
CA ALA A 85 19.81 -11.46 -19.54
C ALA A 85 19.89 -11.36 -18.00
N GLY A 86 20.13 -12.47 -17.28
CA GLY A 86 20.52 -12.42 -15.85
C GLY A 86 19.46 -11.85 -14.90
N PHE A 87 18.24 -11.61 -15.39
CA PHE A 87 17.11 -11.14 -14.62
C PHE A 87 16.36 -12.35 -14.09
N ASN A 88 16.25 -12.50 -12.77
CA ASN A 88 15.45 -13.55 -12.16
C ASN A 88 14.01 -13.04 -11.96
N PRO A 89 13.07 -13.36 -12.87
CA PRO A 89 11.72 -12.84 -12.80
C PRO A 89 10.97 -13.33 -11.55
N GLN A 90 11.37 -14.46 -10.95
CA GLN A 90 10.76 -14.94 -9.70
C GLN A 90 11.11 -14.02 -8.52
N GLU A 91 12.36 -13.57 -8.41
CA GLU A 91 12.77 -12.66 -7.33
C GLU A 91 12.09 -11.29 -7.44
N ALA A 92 11.97 -10.73 -8.65
CA ALA A 92 11.25 -9.48 -8.87
C ALA A 92 9.77 -9.60 -8.47
N LEU A 93 9.15 -10.77 -8.66
CA LEU A 93 7.78 -11.02 -8.26
C LEU A 93 7.62 -11.23 -6.77
N THR A 94 8.56 -11.90 -6.11
CA THR A 94 8.58 -11.98 -4.64
C THR A 94 8.64 -10.58 -4.04
N HIS A 95 9.51 -9.71 -4.55
CA HIS A 95 9.62 -8.33 -4.08
C HIS A 95 8.33 -7.51 -4.30
N VAL A 96 7.71 -7.61 -5.49
CA VAL A 96 6.42 -6.94 -5.77
C VAL A 96 5.30 -7.50 -4.88
N SER A 97 5.31 -8.81 -4.64
CA SER A 97 4.39 -9.49 -3.73
C SER A 97 4.53 -8.94 -2.31
N ASP A 98 5.74 -8.93 -1.74
CA ASP A 98 5.98 -8.45 -0.38
C ASP A 98 5.57 -6.98 -0.22
N LEU A 99 5.87 -6.16 -1.22
CA LEU A 99 5.42 -4.77 -1.29
C LEU A 99 3.88 -4.67 -1.24
N PHE A 100 3.15 -5.50 -1.99
CA PHE A 100 1.68 -5.46 -1.97
C PHE A 100 1.08 -5.97 -0.68
N HIS A 101 1.70 -6.98 -0.04
CA HIS A 101 1.32 -7.40 1.30
C HIS A 101 1.52 -6.27 2.32
N SER A 102 2.55 -5.43 2.16
CA SER A 102 2.74 -4.26 3.02
C SER A 102 1.60 -3.22 2.89
N TYR A 103 1.10 -2.97 1.67
CA TYR A 103 -0.06 -2.10 1.44
C TYR A 103 -1.36 -2.69 1.99
N GLN A 104 -1.52 -4.02 1.94
CA GLN A 104 -2.66 -4.70 2.54
C GLN A 104 -2.62 -4.63 4.07
N ALA A 105 -1.46 -4.85 4.68
CA ALA A 105 -1.26 -4.72 6.11
C ALA A 105 -1.53 -3.28 6.58
N GLU A 106 -1.08 -2.28 5.83
CA GLU A 106 -1.35 -0.88 6.14
C GLU A 106 -2.84 -0.54 6.06
N LEU A 107 -3.54 -1.02 5.04
CA LEU A 107 -5.00 -0.85 4.92
C LEU A 107 -5.73 -1.47 6.12
N LEU A 108 -5.31 -2.65 6.56
CA LEU A 108 -5.90 -3.32 7.72
C LEU A 108 -5.65 -2.51 8.99
N ALA A 109 -4.41 -2.08 9.24
CA ALA A 109 -4.06 -1.26 10.40
C ALA A 109 -4.91 0.02 10.44
N LYS A 110 -5.10 0.69 9.31
CA LYS A 110 -5.95 1.90 9.23
C LYS A 110 -7.42 1.61 9.50
N ARG A 111 -7.94 0.46 9.06
CA ARG A 111 -9.31 0.03 9.38
C ARG A 111 -9.48 -0.25 10.87
N GLU A 112 -8.52 -0.92 11.48
CA GLU A 112 -8.49 -1.19 12.92
C GLU A 112 -8.43 0.12 13.71
N THR A 113 -7.50 1.02 13.39
CA THR A 113 -7.40 2.35 14.03
C THR A 113 -8.71 3.16 13.92
N LEU A 114 -9.40 3.12 12.77
CA LEU A 114 -10.71 3.77 12.64
C LEU A 114 -11.77 3.11 13.53
N ALA A 115 -11.81 1.78 13.54
CA ALA A 115 -12.76 1.01 14.34
C ALA A 115 -12.56 1.29 15.83
N ASP A 116 -11.32 1.19 16.31
CA ASP A 116 -10.94 1.45 17.70
C ASP A 116 -11.35 2.87 18.12
N TYR A 117 -11.16 3.87 17.25
CA TYR A 117 -11.59 5.23 17.57
C TYR A 117 -13.13 5.36 17.61
N THR A 118 -13.86 4.75 16.67
CA THR A 118 -15.33 4.80 16.67
C THR A 118 -15.97 4.00 17.79
N CYS A 119 -15.28 2.99 18.32
CA CYS A 119 -15.69 2.20 19.48
C CYS A 119 -15.27 2.85 20.81
N GLU A 120 -14.61 4.01 20.77
CA GLU A 120 -14.05 4.72 21.93
C GLU A 120 -12.96 3.93 22.68
N ASP A 121 -12.31 2.96 22.01
CA ASP A 121 -11.21 2.16 22.57
C ASP A 121 -9.88 2.96 22.59
N ILE A 122 -9.72 3.93 21.69
CA ILE A 122 -8.59 4.87 21.66
C ILE A 122 -9.06 6.33 21.66
N SER A 123 -8.22 7.21 22.18
CA SER A 123 -8.48 8.66 22.20
C SER A 123 -8.21 9.31 20.83
N LEU A 124 -8.80 10.49 20.58
CA LEU A 124 -8.54 11.26 19.35
C LEU A 124 -7.04 11.52 19.10
N PRO A 125 -6.21 11.93 20.08
CA PRO A 125 -4.77 12.10 19.87
C PRO A 125 -4.04 10.81 19.50
N GLU A 126 -4.45 9.67 20.06
CA GLU A 126 -3.87 8.36 19.71
C GLU A 126 -4.27 7.99 18.28
N PHE A 127 -5.55 8.16 17.94
CA PHE A 127 -6.09 7.97 16.59
C PHE A 127 -5.34 8.81 15.56
N THR A 128 -5.21 10.13 15.78
CA THR A 128 -4.55 11.03 14.82
C THR A 128 -3.07 10.70 14.65
N THR A 129 -2.40 10.33 15.73
CA THR A 129 -0.99 9.90 15.69
C THR A 129 -0.83 8.63 14.85
N GLN A 130 -1.63 7.60 15.10
CA GLN A 130 -1.58 6.33 14.34
C GLN A 130 -2.03 6.50 12.89
N TRP A 131 -2.96 7.40 12.61
CA TRP A 131 -3.43 7.66 11.25
C TRP A 131 -2.37 8.36 10.39
N ARG A 132 -1.55 9.23 10.97
CA ARG A 132 -0.54 10.02 10.25
C ARG A 132 0.71 9.24 9.83
N THR A 133 0.81 7.97 10.21
CA THR A 133 1.93 7.10 9.84
C THR A 133 1.53 6.12 8.74
N LEU A 134 2.52 5.63 7.98
CA LEU A 134 2.37 4.52 7.02
C LEU A 134 3.42 3.46 7.34
N GLU A 135 3.40 2.95 8.57
CA GLU A 135 4.50 2.13 9.13
C GLU A 135 4.72 0.83 8.35
N ALA A 136 3.65 0.11 7.97
CA ALA A 136 3.79 -1.16 7.27
C ALA A 136 4.35 -0.96 5.86
N VAL A 137 3.92 0.09 5.15
CA VAL A 137 4.47 0.45 3.84
C VAL A 137 5.94 0.88 3.94
N GLN A 138 6.29 1.67 4.97
CA GLN A 138 7.68 2.10 5.19
C GLN A 138 8.60 0.91 5.50
N GLN A 139 8.15 -0.03 6.33
CA GLN A 139 8.89 -1.25 6.64
C GLN A 139 9.06 -2.13 5.40
N GLY A 140 7.99 -2.33 4.61
CA GLY A 140 8.05 -3.10 3.38
C GLY A 140 9.01 -2.52 2.34
N GLN A 141 9.04 -1.19 2.20
CA GLN A 141 9.99 -0.51 1.30
C GLN A 141 11.44 -0.62 1.76
N GLN A 142 11.70 -0.54 3.08
CA GLN A 142 13.04 -0.68 3.64
C GLN A 142 13.56 -2.11 3.46
N GLN A 143 12.75 -3.12 3.79
CA GLN A 143 13.10 -4.53 3.58
C GLN A 143 13.41 -4.82 2.12
N GLY A 144 12.56 -4.35 1.20
CA GLY A 144 12.81 -4.52 -0.24
C GLY A 144 14.12 -3.87 -0.72
N MET A 145 14.46 -2.70 -0.18
CA MET A 145 15.72 -2.02 -0.53
C MET A 145 16.96 -2.75 0.02
N ASP A 146 16.87 -3.30 1.24
CA ASP A 146 17.94 -4.09 1.86
C ASP A 146 18.16 -5.41 1.10
N ASP A 147 17.08 -6.11 0.72
CA ASP A 147 17.15 -7.35 -0.07
C ASP A 147 17.78 -7.11 -1.46
N LEU A 148 17.44 -5.99 -2.11
CA LEU A 148 18.06 -5.58 -3.37
C LEU A 148 19.55 -5.26 -3.21
N ALA A 149 19.94 -4.60 -2.11
CA ALA A 149 21.33 -4.30 -1.81
C ALA A 149 22.15 -5.58 -1.57
N ASP A 150 21.60 -6.54 -0.83
CA ASP A 150 22.21 -7.85 -0.56
C ASP A 150 22.37 -8.69 -1.84
N LEU A 151 21.42 -8.61 -2.77
CA LEU A 151 21.53 -9.27 -4.07
C LEU A 151 22.63 -8.64 -4.92
N LEU A 152 22.69 -7.31 -5.03
CA LEU A 152 23.75 -6.62 -5.77
C LEU A 152 25.14 -6.91 -5.18
N ALA A 153 25.26 -7.01 -3.86
CA ALA A 153 26.50 -7.38 -3.19
C ALA A 153 26.94 -8.83 -3.47
N LYS A 154 26.00 -9.75 -3.76
CA LYS A 154 26.32 -11.14 -4.16
C LYS A 154 26.79 -11.27 -5.61
N PHE A 155 26.56 -10.26 -6.44
CA PHE A 155 26.97 -10.25 -7.86
C PHE A 155 28.25 -9.44 -8.15
N GLY A 156 28.73 -8.63 -7.20
CA GLY A 156 29.99 -7.86 -7.28
C GLY A 156 31.17 -8.57 -6.64
#